data_AF-O78208-F1
#
_entry.id   AF-O78208-F1
#
_cell.length_a   1.000
_cell.length_b   1.000
_cell.length_c   1.000
_cell.angle_alpha   90.00
_cell.angle_beta   90.00
_cell.angle_gamma   90.00
#
_symmetry.space_group_name_H-M   'P 1'
#
loop_
_entity.id
_entity.type
_entity.pdbx_description
1 polymer ?
#
loop_
_entity_poly.entity_id
_entity_poly.type
_entity_poly.pdbx_seq_one_letter_code
_entity_poly.pdbx_strand_id
1 'polypeptide(L)' 'PPKVLTKCQEEVSHIPAVHPGSFRPKCDENGNYLPLQCYGSIGYCWCVFPNGTEVPNTRSRGHHNCSESLE' A
#
# COMPACT_ATOMS: atom_id res chain seq x y z
N PRO A 1 -13.11 16.39 17.26
CA PRO A 1 -13.02 14.91 17.32
C PRO A 1 -11.60 14.45 16.98
N PRO A 2 -10.96 13.58 17.78
CA PRO A 2 -9.71 12.94 17.36
C PRO A 2 -9.99 12.15 16.08
N LYS A 3 -9.22 12.40 15.02
CA LYS A 3 -9.30 11.60 13.80
C LYS A 3 -8.73 10.23 14.14
N VAL A 4 -9.58 9.23 14.30
CA VAL A 4 -9.15 7.84 14.42
C VAL A 4 -8.56 7.45 13.07
N LEU A 5 -7.24 7.22 13.05
CA LEU A 5 -6.54 6.83 11.83
C LEU A 5 -6.88 5.38 11.48
N THR A 6 -6.98 5.09 10.19
CA THR A 6 -7.02 3.71 9.70
C THR A 6 -5.64 3.07 9.80
N LYS A 7 -5.57 1.74 9.64
CA LYS A 7 -4.29 1.01 9.62
C LYS A 7 -3.30 1.58 8.59
N CYS A 8 -3.74 1.83 7.36
CA CYS A 8 -2.85 2.39 6.32
C CYS A 8 -2.37 3.80 6.71
N GLN A 9 -3.27 4.65 7.22
CA GLN A 9 -2.92 6.00 7.62
C GLN A 9 -1.97 6.03 8.82
N GLU A 10 -2.16 5.13 9.78
CA GLU A 10 -1.25 4.95 10.93
C GLU A 10 0.14 4.53 10.45
N GLU A 11 0.25 3.51 9.60
CA GLU A 11 1.54 3.07 9.01
C GLU A 11 2.24 4.22 8.25
N VAL A 12 1.50 4.99 7.46
CA VAL A 12 2.04 6.17 6.74
C VAL A 12 2.51 7.26 7.70
N SER A 13 1.83 7.46 8.84
CA SER A 13 2.15 8.53 9.80
C SER A 13 3.52 8.36 10.45
N HIS A 14 4.02 7.13 10.54
CA HIS A 14 5.33 6.80 11.09
C HIS A 14 6.48 6.93 10.08
N ILE A 15 6.17 7.20 8.81
CA ILE A 15 7.17 7.22 7.73
C ILE A 15 7.25 8.63 7.14
N PRO A 16 8.42 9.30 7.22
CA PRO A 16 8.60 10.64 6.68
C PRO A 16 8.42 10.65 5.15
N ALA A 17 8.19 11.82 4.55
CA ALA A 17 8.02 11.94 3.10
C ALA A 17 9.27 11.56 2.30
N VAL A 18 10.45 11.72 2.87
CA VAL A 18 11.74 11.25 2.31
C VAL A 18 12.17 10.04 3.11
N HIS A 19 12.08 8.85 2.52
CA HIS A 19 12.26 7.57 3.21
C HIS A 19 13.02 6.54 2.32
N PRO A 20 14.27 6.82 1.93
CA PRO A 20 15.04 5.89 1.10
C PRO A 20 15.23 4.55 1.83
N GLY A 21 15.01 3.45 1.11
CA GLY A 21 15.16 2.12 1.70
C GLY A 21 14.02 1.66 2.61
N SER A 22 12.94 2.44 2.76
CA SER A 22 11.76 2.05 3.52
C SER A 22 10.52 1.97 2.63
N PHE A 23 9.70 0.95 2.86
CA PHE A 23 8.40 0.83 2.23
C PHE A 23 7.40 1.73 2.92
N ARG A 24 6.75 2.63 2.16
CA ARG A 24 5.65 3.47 2.62
C ARG A 24 4.40 3.10 1.85
N PRO A 25 3.36 2.56 2.48
CA PRO A 25 2.14 2.19 1.78
C PRO A 25 1.42 3.42 1.25
N LYS A 26 0.61 3.24 0.21
CA LYS A 26 -0.28 4.28 -0.31
C LYS A 26 -1.71 3.99 0.10
N CYS A 27 -2.39 5.02 0.58
CA CYS A 27 -3.79 4.92 1.00
C CYS A 27 -4.70 5.71 0.04
N ASP A 28 -5.95 5.28 -0.08
CA ASP A 28 -7.01 6.04 -0.73
C ASP A 28 -7.54 7.17 0.19
N GLU A 29 -8.56 7.91 -0.26
CA GLU A 29 -9.18 8.99 0.51
C GLU A 29 -9.92 8.50 1.76
N ASN A 30 -10.35 7.23 1.77
CA ASN A 30 -11.02 6.58 2.89
C ASN A 30 -10.03 6.01 3.92
N GLY A 31 -8.73 5.98 3.58
CA GLY A 31 -7.68 5.38 4.39
C GLY A 31 -7.53 3.86 4.20
N ASN A 32 -8.13 3.25 3.18
CA ASN A 32 -7.81 1.88 2.78
C ASN A 32 -6.48 1.87 2.01
N TYR A 33 -5.85 0.70 1.90
CA TYR A 33 -4.70 0.55 1.03
C TYR A 33 -5.14 0.64 -0.43
N LEU A 34 -4.42 1.42 -1.25
CA LEU A 34 -4.61 1.35 -2.69
C LEU A 34 -4.31 -0.07 -3.19
N PRO A 35 -5.07 -0.60 -4.18
CA PRO A 35 -4.94 -1.98 -4.62
C PRO A 35 -3.54 -2.32 -5.14
N LEU A 36 -2.83 -1.35 -5.70
CA LEU A 36 -1.44 -1.50 -6.11
C LEU A 36 -0.51 -0.85 -5.09
N GLN A 37 0.37 -1.66 -4.49
CA GLN A 37 1.46 -1.19 -3.63
C GLN A 37 2.80 -1.38 -4.33
N CYS A 38 3.70 -0.40 -4.20
CA CYS A 38 5.01 -0.43 -4.83
C CYS A 38 6.11 -0.11 -3.83
N TYR A 39 7.10 -0.99 -3.75
CA TYR A 39 8.31 -0.76 -2.97
C TYR A 39 9.46 -0.32 -3.87
N GLY A 40 9.59 0.99 -4.01
CA GLY A 40 10.57 1.63 -4.89
C GLY A 40 12.02 1.20 -4.64
N SER A 41 12.40 0.93 -3.39
CA SER A 41 13.78 0.54 -3.06
C SER A 41 14.22 -0.80 -3.65
N ILE A 42 13.28 -1.72 -3.89
CA ILE A 42 13.56 -3.05 -4.46
C ILE A 42 13.03 -3.20 -5.90
N GLY A 43 12.27 -2.20 -6.36
CA GLY A 43 11.68 -2.17 -7.70
C GLY A 43 10.57 -3.20 -7.91
N TYR A 44 9.83 -3.56 -6.86
CA TYR A 44 8.69 -4.49 -6.96
C TYR A 44 7.38 -3.78 -6.62
N CYS A 45 6.32 -4.18 -7.29
CA CYS A 45 4.95 -3.88 -6.90
C CYS A 45 4.16 -5.18 -6.71
N TRP A 46 3.02 -5.10 -6.04
CA TRP A 46 2.10 -6.22 -5.83
C TRP A 46 0.68 -5.68 -5.60
N CYS A 47 -0.31 -6.54 -5.80
CA CYS A 47 -1.68 -6.21 -5.44
C CYS A 47 -1.92 -6.48 -3.96
N VAL A 48 -2.77 -5.71 -3.32
CA VAL A 48 -3.20 -5.91 -1.93
C VAL A 48 -4.71 -5.91 -1.80
N PHE A 49 -5.19 -6.64 -0.80
CA PHE A 49 -6.56 -6.52 -0.29
C PHE A 49 -6.74 -5.17 0.43
N PRO A 50 -7.98 -4.70 0.67
CA PRO A 50 -8.23 -3.42 1.37
C PRO A 50 -7.59 -3.29 2.76
N ASN A 51 -7.27 -4.42 3.41
CA ASN A 51 -6.59 -4.47 4.71
C ASN A 51 -5.04 -4.40 4.63
N GLY A 52 -4.49 -4.31 3.42
CA GLY A 52 -3.05 -4.22 3.12
C GLY A 52 -2.35 -5.55 2.92
N THR A 53 -3.06 -6.69 3.02
CA THR A 53 -2.48 -8.02 2.81
C THR A 53 -2.16 -8.20 1.33
N GLU A 54 -0.95 -8.67 1.02
CA GLU A 54 -0.53 -8.98 -0.34
C GLU A 54 -1.35 -10.12 -0.95
N VAL A 55 -1.82 -9.92 -2.17
CA VAL A 55 -2.48 -10.95 -2.97
C VAL A 55 -1.41 -11.92 -3.49
N PRO A 56 -1.55 -13.24 -3.24
CA PRO A 56 -0.57 -14.23 -3.66
C PRO A 56 -0.24 -14.16 -5.16
N ASN A 57 1.03 -14.38 -5.50
CA ASN A 57 1.54 -14.41 -6.88
C ASN A 57 1.38 -13.11 -7.69
N THR A 58 1.15 -11.96 -7.04
CA THR A 58 1.05 -10.67 -7.73
C THR A 58 2.33 -9.85 -7.70
N ARG A 59 3.32 -10.23 -6.89
CA ARG A 59 4.58 -9.49 -6.77
C ARG A 59 5.46 -9.63 -8.00
N SER A 60 5.63 -8.54 -8.74
CA SER A 60 6.48 -8.52 -9.93
C SER A 60 7.09 -7.13 -10.18
N ARG A 61 7.95 -7.04 -11.20
CA ARG A 61 8.46 -5.75 -11.73
C ARG A 61 7.66 -5.27 -12.95
N GLY A 62 6.61 -6.01 -13.33
CA GLY A 62 5.85 -5.79 -14.55
C GLY A 62 4.67 -4.83 -14.38
N HIS A 63 3.81 -4.81 -15.39
CA HIS A 63 2.52 -4.12 -15.32
C HIS A 63 1.54 -4.91 -14.45
N HIS A 64 0.88 -4.22 -13.52
CA HIS A 64 -0.10 -4.82 -12.62
C HIS A 64 -1.49 -4.27 -12.94
N ASN A 65 -2.48 -5.14 -13.04
CA ASN A 65 -3.88 -4.74 -13.15
C ASN A 65 -4.60 -5.17 -11.86
N CYS A 66 -4.44 -4.37 -10.81
CA CYS A 66 -5.05 -4.64 -9.51
C CYS A 66 -6.46 -4.04 -9.48
N SER A 67 -7.46 -4.88 -9.31
CA SER A 67 -8.84 -4.46 -9.04
C SER A 67 -9.04 -4.20 -7.55
N GLU A 68 -9.82 -3.16 -7.23
CA GLU A 68 -10.24 -2.80 -5.86
C GLU A 68 -10.98 -3.93 -5.12
N SER A 69 -11.49 -4.92 -5.87
CA SER A 69 -12.45 -5.93 -5.40
C SER A 69 -11.96 -7.36 -5.56
N LEU A 70 -10.69 -7.64 -5.29
CA LEU A 70 -10.32 -9.01 -4.94
C LEU A 70 -10.95 -9.26 -3.56
N GLU A 71 -12.16 -9.83 -3.56
CA GLU A 71 -12.82 -10.35 -2.35
C GLU A 71 -12.03 -11.50 -1.73
#